data_AF-A0AAV7B120-F1
#
_entry.id   AF-A0AAV7B120-F1
#
_cell.length_a   1.000
_cell.length_b   1.000
_cell.length_c   1.000
_cell.angle_alpha   90.00
_cell.angle_beta   90.00
_cell.angle_gamma   90.00
#
_symmetry.space_group_name_H-M   'P 1'
#
loop_
_entity.id
_entity.type
_entity.pdbx_description
1 polymer ?
#
loop_
_entity_poly.entity_id
_entity_poly.type
_entity_poly.pdbx_seq_one_letter_code
_entity_poly.pdbx_strand_id
1 'polypeptide(L)'
;MLNEVMVEHFFRQGMLDVAEELCQEAGLSIDPSQKEPFVELNRILEALKVRVLRPALEWAVSNREMLMAQNSSLEFKLHRLYFISLLMGGAANQREALQYAKNFQPFALNHQKDIQVLMGSLVYLRQGIENSPYVHLLDANQWADICDIFTRDACALLGLSVESPLSVSFSAGCVALPALINIKAVIEQRQCTGVWNQKDELPIEVDLGKKCWYHSIFACPILRQQTTDNNPPMKLVCGHIISRDALNKMFNGSK
;
A
#
# COMPACT_ATOMS: atom_id res chain seq x y z
N MET A 1 -11.18 19.81 3.92
CA MET A 1 -10.28 18.86 4.63
C MET A 1 -10.97 17.57 5.11
N LEU A 2 -11.81 17.54 6.17
CA LEU A 2 -12.39 16.25 6.62
C LEU A 2 -13.33 15.61 5.58
N ASN A 3 -14.23 16.39 5.00
CA ASN A 3 -15.16 15.89 3.98
C ASN A 3 -14.42 15.38 2.74
N GLU A 4 -13.33 16.05 2.31
CA GLU A 4 -12.48 15.57 1.20
C GLU A 4 -11.85 14.21 1.50
N VAL A 5 -11.31 14.04 2.73
CA VAL A 5 -10.71 12.77 3.18
C VAL A 5 -11.76 11.66 3.27
N MET A 6 -13.00 11.99 3.67
CA MET A 6 -14.12 11.04 3.65
C MET A 6 -14.51 10.65 2.24
N VAL A 7 -14.59 11.59 1.31
CA VAL A 7 -14.92 11.29 -0.09
C VAL A 7 -13.84 10.41 -0.72
N GLU A 8 -12.56 10.73 -0.53
CA GLU A 8 -11.45 9.89 -1.01
C GLU A 8 -11.54 8.48 -0.41
N HIS A 9 -11.89 8.35 0.88
CA HIS A 9 -12.13 7.05 1.50
C HIS A 9 -13.25 6.27 0.80
N PHE A 10 -14.39 6.91 0.51
CA PHE A 10 -15.49 6.26 -0.21
C PHE A 10 -15.10 5.84 -1.63
N PHE A 11 -14.34 6.66 -2.35
CA PHE A 11 -13.79 6.27 -3.65
C PHE A 11 -12.87 5.06 -3.54
N ARG A 12 -11.98 5.02 -2.54
CA ARG A 12 -11.09 3.85 -2.30
C ARG A 12 -11.86 2.57 -1.97
N GLN A 13 -13.03 2.68 -1.36
CA GLN A 13 -13.90 1.53 -1.03
C GLN A 13 -14.84 1.15 -2.19
N GLY A 14 -14.85 1.89 -3.29
CA GLY A 14 -15.77 1.66 -4.42
C GLY A 14 -17.20 2.16 -4.18
N MET A 15 -17.45 2.90 -3.10
CA MET A 15 -18.76 3.50 -2.79
C MET A 15 -18.91 4.85 -3.52
N LEU A 16 -19.01 4.79 -4.85
CA LEU A 16 -19.01 5.97 -5.73
C LEU A 16 -20.26 6.84 -5.56
N ASP A 17 -21.40 6.21 -5.35
CA ASP A 17 -22.69 6.86 -5.09
C ASP A 17 -22.68 7.66 -3.78
N VAL A 18 -22.17 7.05 -2.70
CA VAL A 18 -22.02 7.71 -1.40
C VAL A 18 -21.04 8.89 -1.49
N ALA A 19 -19.93 8.69 -2.21
CA ALA A 19 -18.95 9.75 -2.45
C ALA A 19 -19.55 10.95 -3.20
N GLU A 20 -20.35 10.68 -4.24
CA GLU A 20 -21.02 11.71 -5.03
C GLU A 20 -22.07 12.48 -4.23
N GLU A 21 -22.92 11.79 -3.47
CA GLU A 21 -23.93 12.43 -2.62
C GLU A 21 -23.26 13.33 -1.57
N LEU A 22 -22.21 12.84 -0.90
CA LEU A 22 -21.44 13.62 0.07
C LEU A 22 -20.80 14.86 -0.56
N CYS A 23 -20.33 14.78 -1.81
CA CYS A 23 -19.81 15.95 -2.52
C CYS A 23 -20.89 17.02 -2.72
N GLN A 24 -22.09 16.59 -3.14
CA GLN A 24 -23.22 17.51 -3.38
C GLN A 24 -23.66 18.19 -2.08
N GLU A 25 -23.86 17.42 -1.02
CA GLU A 25 -24.28 17.93 0.28
C GLU A 25 -23.23 18.88 0.91
N ALA A 26 -21.94 18.53 0.77
CA ALA A 26 -20.85 19.33 1.32
C ALA A 26 -20.44 20.51 0.43
N GLY A 27 -21.02 20.65 -0.77
CA GLY A 27 -20.63 21.68 -1.75
C GLY A 27 -19.19 21.52 -2.26
N LEU A 28 -18.68 20.29 -2.31
CA LEU A 28 -17.33 19.99 -2.78
C LEU A 28 -17.32 19.76 -4.29
N SER A 29 -16.42 20.43 -4.99
CA SER A 29 -16.12 20.15 -6.40
C SER A 29 -14.88 19.27 -6.50
N ILE A 30 -15.05 17.98 -6.76
CA ILE A 30 -13.93 17.07 -7.01
C ILE A 30 -13.64 17.02 -8.50
N ASP A 31 -12.36 17.19 -8.85
CA ASP A 31 -11.89 17.06 -10.21
C ASP A 31 -12.11 15.61 -10.70
N PRO A 32 -12.79 15.40 -11.85
CA PRO A 32 -12.95 14.07 -12.43
C PRO A 32 -11.65 13.27 -12.54
N SER A 33 -10.52 13.94 -12.78
CA SER A 33 -9.20 13.30 -12.86
C SER A 33 -8.75 12.64 -11.54
N GLN A 34 -9.26 13.09 -10.40
CA GLN A 34 -9.01 12.44 -9.10
C GLN A 34 -9.90 11.21 -8.90
N LYS A 35 -11.08 11.19 -9.52
CA LYS A 35 -12.06 10.10 -9.40
C LYS A 35 -11.76 8.93 -10.34
N GLU A 36 -11.42 9.22 -11.60
CA GLU A 36 -11.22 8.23 -12.66
C GLU A 36 -10.28 7.07 -12.26
N PRO A 37 -9.13 7.32 -11.60
CA PRO A 37 -8.26 6.24 -11.17
C PRO A 37 -8.94 5.27 -10.21
N PHE A 38 -9.68 5.78 -9.21
CA PHE A 38 -10.39 4.91 -8.27
C PHE A 38 -11.50 4.10 -8.94
N VAL A 39 -12.20 4.68 -9.91
CA VAL A 39 -13.23 3.95 -10.66
C VAL A 39 -12.63 2.75 -11.39
N GLU A 40 -11.51 2.96 -12.10
CA GLU A 40 -10.84 1.88 -12.82
C GLU A 40 -10.25 0.83 -11.87
N LEU A 41 -9.61 1.25 -10.77
CA LEU A 41 -9.07 0.32 -9.78
C LEU A 41 -10.15 -0.54 -9.14
N ASN A 42 -11.28 0.07 -8.74
CA ASN A 42 -12.39 -0.69 -8.17
C ASN A 42 -13.00 -1.65 -9.19
N ARG A 43 -13.17 -1.23 -10.46
CA ARG A 43 -13.63 -2.12 -11.53
C ARG A 43 -12.73 -3.35 -11.67
N ILE A 44 -11.41 -3.16 -11.65
CA ILE A 44 -10.46 -4.27 -11.75
C ILE A 44 -10.50 -5.15 -10.50
N LEU A 45 -10.56 -4.56 -9.30
CA LEU A 45 -10.66 -5.30 -8.04
C LEU A 45 -11.94 -6.14 -7.95
N GLU A 46 -13.09 -5.58 -8.35
CA GLU A 46 -14.34 -6.33 -8.42
C GLU A 46 -14.25 -7.49 -9.41
N ALA A 47 -13.64 -7.27 -10.59
CA ALA A 47 -13.39 -8.34 -11.54
C ALA A 47 -12.50 -9.45 -10.95
N LEU A 48 -11.43 -9.10 -10.23
CA LEU A 48 -10.56 -10.05 -9.55
C LEU A 48 -11.30 -10.84 -8.46
N LYS A 49 -12.17 -10.20 -7.68
CA LYS A 49 -13.01 -10.87 -6.67
C LYS A 49 -13.93 -11.94 -7.27
N VAL A 50 -14.46 -11.70 -8.46
CA VAL A 50 -15.26 -12.70 -9.22
C VAL A 50 -14.42 -13.58 -10.17
N ARG A 51 -13.09 -13.60 -9.96
CA ARG A 51 -12.12 -14.44 -10.70
C ARG A 51 -11.98 -14.15 -12.19
N VAL A 52 -12.27 -12.92 -12.60
CA VAL A 52 -12.09 -12.42 -13.97
C VAL A 52 -10.77 -11.68 -14.07
N LEU A 53 -9.79 -12.31 -14.73
CA LEU A 53 -8.40 -11.81 -14.81
C LEU A 53 -8.15 -10.78 -15.91
N ARG A 54 -9.01 -10.72 -16.93
CA ARG A 54 -8.75 -9.94 -18.15
C ARG A 54 -8.48 -8.44 -17.86
N PRO A 55 -9.31 -7.72 -17.08
CA PRO A 55 -9.07 -6.31 -16.80
C PRO A 55 -7.72 -6.07 -16.09
N ALA A 56 -7.39 -6.91 -15.11
CA ALA A 56 -6.12 -6.81 -14.39
C ALA A 56 -4.91 -7.10 -15.27
N LEU A 57 -5.01 -8.08 -16.18
CA LEU A 57 -3.96 -8.39 -17.17
C LEU A 57 -3.74 -7.24 -18.15
N GLU A 58 -4.81 -6.70 -18.73
CA GLU A 58 -4.74 -5.57 -19.65
C GLU A 58 -4.11 -4.34 -18.99
N TRP A 59 -4.51 -4.07 -17.74
CA TRP A 59 -3.92 -3.00 -16.93
C TRP A 59 -2.43 -3.26 -16.65
N ALA A 60 -2.05 -4.47 -16.24
CA ALA A 60 -0.66 -4.80 -15.92
C ALA A 60 0.26 -4.69 -17.15
N VAL A 61 -0.21 -5.15 -18.32
CA VAL A 61 0.53 -5.03 -19.58
C VAL A 61 0.68 -3.56 -19.99
N SER A 62 -0.37 -2.77 -19.84
CA SER A 62 -0.34 -1.33 -20.18
C SER A 62 0.59 -0.53 -19.27
N ASN A 63 0.80 -0.99 -18.03
CA ASN A 63 1.66 -0.35 -17.03
C ASN A 63 2.99 -1.08 -16.82
N ARG A 64 3.37 -2.01 -17.72
CA ARG A 64 4.51 -2.93 -17.54
C ARG A 64 5.81 -2.22 -17.20
N GLU A 65 6.17 -1.16 -17.92
CA GLU A 65 7.44 -0.45 -17.70
C GLU A 65 7.51 0.14 -16.29
N MET A 66 6.41 0.74 -15.81
CA MET A 66 6.34 1.32 -14.47
C MET A 66 6.32 0.24 -13.39
N LEU A 67 5.63 -0.87 -13.62
CA LEU A 67 5.63 -2.03 -12.71
C LEU A 67 7.03 -2.66 -12.60
N MET A 68 7.76 -2.76 -13.71
CA MET A 68 9.16 -3.23 -13.71
C MET A 68 10.06 -2.29 -12.93
N ALA A 69 9.90 -0.97 -13.07
CA ALA A 69 10.66 0.02 -12.30
C ALA A 69 10.41 -0.10 -10.78
N GLN A 70 9.23 -0.57 -10.37
CA GLN A 70 8.88 -0.85 -8.98
C GLN A 70 9.25 -2.28 -8.52
N ASN A 71 9.90 -3.09 -9.36
CA ASN A 71 10.15 -4.52 -9.11
C ASN A 71 8.88 -5.32 -8.76
N SER A 72 7.74 -4.96 -9.36
CA SER A 72 6.48 -5.67 -9.16
C SER A 72 6.50 -7.05 -9.80
N SER A 73 5.90 -8.03 -9.11
CA SER A 73 5.64 -9.38 -9.63
C SER A 73 4.22 -9.59 -10.14
N LEU A 74 3.40 -8.52 -10.17
CA LEU A 74 1.97 -8.57 -10.46
C LEU A 74 1.67 -9.21 -11.82
N GLU A 75 2.33 -8.73 -12.88
CA GLU A 75 2.06 -9.21 -14.25
C GLU A 75 2.33 -10.70 -14.39
N PHE A 76 3.45 -11.18 -13.83
CA PHE A 76 3.77 -12.60 -13.80
C PHE A 76 2.71 -13.41 -13.05
N LYS A 77 2.30 -12.95 -11.85
CA LYS A 77 1.28 -13.63 -11.04
C LYS A 77 -0.08 -13.69 -11.75
N LEU A 78 -0.46 -12.66 -12.49
CA LEU A 78 -1.69 -12.64 -13.29
C LEU A 78 -1.63 -13.65 -14.43
N HIS A 79 -0.54 -13.68 -15.20
CA HIS A 79 -0.33 -14.69 -16.24
C HIS A 79 -0.32 -16.11 -15.67
N ARG A 80 0.27 -16.30 -14.48
CA ARG A 80 0.28 -17.58 -13.77
C ARG A 80 -1.14 -18.02 -13.39
N LEU A 81 -1.96 -17.15 -12.80
CA LEU A 81 -3.36 -17.49 -12.49
C LEU A 81 -4.18 -17.81 -13.75
N TYR A 82 -3.98 -17.07 -14.84
CA TYR A 82 -4.66 -17.35 -16.10
C TYR A 82 -4.23 -18.70 -16.68
N PHE A 83 -2.94 -19.01 -16.62
CA PHE A 83 -2.47 -20.33 -17.06
C PHE A 83 -3.07 -21.44 -16.19
N ILE A 84 -3.14 -21.26 -14.87
CA ILE A 84 -3.79 -22.22 -13.96
C ILE A 84 -5.27 -22.42 -14.32
N SER A 85 -6.01 -21.36 -14.68
CA SER A 85 -7.40 -21.50 -15.11
C SER A 85 -7.54 -22.30 -16.41
N LEU A 86 -6.58 -22.17 -17.33
CA LEU A 86 -6.51 -23.05 -18.52
C LEU A 86 -6.26 -24.50 -18.15
N LEU A 87 -5.36 -24.76 -17.19
CA LEU A 87 -5.09 -26.12 -16.70
C LEU A 87 -6.33 -26.78 -16.07
N MET A 88 -7.15 -26.00 -15.35
CA MET A 88 -8.41 -26.47 -14.77
C MET A 88 -9.44 -26.89 -15.83
N GLY A 89 -9.31 -26.41 -17.07
CA GLY A 89 -10.10 -26.89 -18.22
C GLY A 89 -9.67 -28.27 -18.74
N GLY A 90 -8.63 -28.88 -18.15
CA GLY A 90 -8.16 -30.22 -18.47
C GLY A 90 -7.57 -30.35 -19.88
N ALA A 91 -7.58 -31.58 -20.41
CA ALA A 91 -6.97 -31.90 -21.70
C ALA A 91 -7.55 -31.12 -22.90
N ALA A 92 -8.79 -30.63 -22.81
CA ALA A 92 -9.42 -29.82 -23.85
C ALA A 92 -8.68 -28.50 -24.08
N ASN A 93 -8.14 -27.90 -23.00
CA ASN A 93 -7.45 -26.62 -23.04
C ASN A 93 -5.93 -26.76 -23.24
N GLN A 94 -5.39 -27.96 -23.42
CA GLN A 94 -3.94 -28.19 -23.52
C GLN A 94 -3.28 -27.33 -24.61
N ARG A 95 -3.91 -27.25 -25.80
CA ARG A 95 -3.39 -26.46 -26.92
C ARG A 95 -3.38 -24.97 -26.59
N GLU A 96 -4.44 -24.48 -25.93
CA GLU A 96 -4.55 -23.09 -25.52
C GLU A 96 -3.51 -22.75 -24.45
N ALA A 97 -3.34 -23.62 -23.45
CA ALA A 97 -2.31 -23.46 -22.42
C ALA A 97 -0.90 -23.36 -23.03
N LEU A 98 -0.55 -24.28 -23.93
CA LEU A 98 0.75 -24.26 -24.62
C LEU A 98 0.95 -23.00 -25.47
N GLN A 99 -0.10 -22.52 -26.13
CA GLN A 99 -0.03 -21.26 -26.87
C GLN A 99 0.13 -20.06 -25.93
N TYR A 100 -0.59 -20.05 -24.81
CA TYR A 100 -0.54 -18.99 -23.81
C TYR A 100 0.79 -18.93 -23.06
N ALA A 101 1.48 -20.05 -22.92
CA ALA A 101 2.80 -20.15 -22.28
C ALA A 101 3.84 -19.18 -22.85
N LYS A 102 3.67 -18.72 -24.11
CA LYS A 102 4.53 -17.71 -24.74
C LYS A 102 4.56 -16.39 -23.97
N ASN A 103 3.48 -16.05 -23.24
CA ASN A 103 3.44 -14.86 -22.38
C ASN A 103 4.42 -14.93 -21.20
N PHE A 104 4.97 -16.10 -20.88
CA PHE A 104 5.98 -16.24 -19.83
C PHE A 104 7.40 -15.84 -20.28
N GLN A 105 7.64 -15.62 -21.58
CA GLN A 105 8.96 -15.29 -22.10
C GLN A 105 9.65 -14.11 -21.39
N PRO A 106 8.97 -12.97 -21.11
CA PRO A 106 9.60 -11.83 -20.42
C PRO A 106 10.04 -12.16 -18.97
N PHE A 107 9.43 -13.19 -18.37
CA PHE A 107 9.62 -13.56 -16.97
C PHE A 107 10.59 -14.74 -16.78
N ALA A 108 11.10 -15.32 -17.88
CA ALA A 108 11.86 -16.56 -17.86
C ALA A 108 13.11 -16.51 -16.95
N LEU A 109 13.80 -15.37 -16.89
CA LEU A 109 15.00 -15.21 -16.06
C LEU A 109 14.67 -15.13 -14.57
N ASN A 110 13.63 -14.37 -14.21
CA ASN A 110 13.29 -14.08 -12.81
C ASN A 110 12.40 -15.16 -12.17
N HIS A 111 11.65 -15.90 -13.00
CA HIS A 111 10.62 -16.86 -12.55
C HIS A 111 10.79 -18.26 -13.16
N GLN A 112 12.02 -18.64 -13.53
CA GLN A 112 12.31 -19.91 -14.20
C GLN A 112 11.71 -21.13 -13.48
N LYS A 113 11.87 -21.21 -12.14
CA LYS A 113 11.39 -22.34 -11.33
C LYS A 113 9.87 -22.43 -11.36
N ASP A 114 9.17 -21.32 -11.19
CA ASP A 114 7.72 -21.27 -11.26
C ASP A 114 7.20 -21.70 -12.63
N ILE A 115 7.85 -21.22 -13.70
CA ILE A 115 7.49 -21.59 -15.08
C ILE A 115 7.71 -23.09 -15.30
N GLN A 116 8.81 -23.67 -14.81
CA GLN A 116 9.06 -25.11 -14.89
C GLN A 116 7.96 -25.93 -14.19
N VAL A 117 7.50 -25.49 -13.02
CA VAL A 117 6.38 -26.12 -12.29
C VAL A 117 5.10 -26.06 -13.11
N LEU A 118 4.79 -24.89 -13.70
CA LEU A 118 3.61 -24.73 -14.57
C LEU A 118 3.69 -25.64 -15.80
N MET A 119 4.84 -25.72 -16.47
CA MET A 119 5.01 -26.61 -17.62
C MET A 119 4.95 -28.09 -17.22
N GLY A 120 5.52 -28.45 -16.06
CA GLY A 120 5.50 -29.82 -15.52
C GLY A 120 4.09 -30.32 -15.22
N SER A 121 3.20 -29.43 -14.78
CA SER A 121 1.80 -29.77 -14.48
C SER A 121 1.00 -30.25 -15.71
N LEU A 122 1.43 -29.89 -16.93
CA LEU A 122 0.77 -30.31 -18.18
C LEU A 122 0.70 -31.85 -18.34
N VAL A 123 1.64 -32.57 -17.74
CA VAL A 123 1.68 -34.04 -17.76
C VAL A 123 0.45 -34.66 -17.08
N TYR A 124 -0.15 -33.95 -16.13
CA TYR A 124 -1.26 -34.43 -15.31
C TYR A 124 -2.64 -33.95 -15.79
N LEU A 125 -2.72 -33.27 -16.93
CA LEU A 125 -3.99 -32.71 -17.45
C LEU A 125 -5.09 -33.75 -17.69
N ARG A 126 -4.73 -35.01 -17.97
CA ARG A 126 -5.71 -36.09 -18.17
C ARG A 126 -6.30 -36.60 -16.85
N GLN A 127 -5.50 -36.59 -15.79
CA GLN A 127 -5.91 -37.02 -14.44
C GLN A 127 -6.56 -35.88 -13.63
N GLY A 128 -6.38 -34.63 -14.07
CA GLY A 128 -6.76 -33.44 -13.31
C GLY A 128 -5.61 -32.96 -12.41
N ILE A 129 -5.44 -31.65 -12.32
CA ILE A 129 -4.38 -31.04 -11.49
C ILE A 129 -4.64 -31.28 -10.00
N GLU A 130 -5.91 -31.34 -9.61
CA GLU A 130 -6.37 -31.66 -8.27
C GLU A 130 -5.91 -33.04 -7.78
N ASN A 131 -5.65 -33.98 -8.69
CA ASN A 131 -5.19 -35.34 -8.40
C ASN A 131 -3.67 -35.51 -8.60
N SER A 132 -2.92 -34.40 -8.63
CA SER A 132 -1.50 -34.40 -8.95
C SER A 132 -0.64 -33.81 -7.82
N PRO A 133 0.70 -33.97 -7.86
CA PRO A 133 1.61 -33.26 -6.97
C PRO A 133 1.50 -31.71 -7.06
N TYR A 134 0.83 -31.20 -8.09
CA TYR A 134 0.64 -29.77 -8.34
C TYR A 134 -0.67 -29.21 -7.78
N VAL A 135 -1.39 -29.94 -6.92
CA VAL A 135 -2.64 -29.45 -6.30
C VAL A 135 -2.49 -28.11 -5.58
N HIS A 136 -1.30 -27.82 -5.04
CA HIS A 136 -0.97 -26.53 -4.41
C HIS A 136 -1.10 -25.33 -5.36
N LEU A 137 -1.04 -25.53 -6.68
CA LEU A 137 -1.30 -24.47 -7.67
C LEU A 137 -2.75 -24.00 -7.65
N LEU A 138 -3.68 -24.77 -7.08
CA LEU A 138 -5.10 -24.45 -7.00
C LEU A 138 -5.49 -23.72 -5.71
N ASP A 139 -4.52 -23.34 -4.86
CA ASP A 139 -4.80 -22.64 -3.61
C ASP A 139 -5.57 -21.33 -3.86
N ALA A 140 -6.72 -21.19 -3.19
CA ALA A 140 -7.59 -20.02 -3.32
C ALA A 140 -6.95 -18.75 -2.73
N ASN A 141 -6.00 -18.87 -1.80
CA ASN A 141 -5.31 -17.72 -1.19
C ASN A 141 -4.60 -16.85 -2.22
N GLN A 142 -4.21 -17.43 -3.36
CA GLN A 142 -3.55 -16.72 -4.45
C GLN A 142 -4.42 -15.58 -5.04
N TRP A 143 -5.74 -15.67 -4.91
CA TRP A 143 -6.65 -14.60 -5.32
C TRP A 143 -6.67 -13.43 -4.34
N ALA A 144 -6.60 -13.70 -3.03
CA ALA A 144 -6.46 -12.64 -2.04
C ALA A 144 -5.10 -11.94 -2.20
N ASP A 145 -4.03 -12.71 -2.33
CA ASP A 145 -2.68 -12.19 -2.55
C ASP A 145 -2.60 -11.31 -3.81
N ILE A 146 -3.28 -11.68 -4.89
CA ILE A 146 -3.23 -10.89 -6.13
C ILE A 146 -4.01 -9.58 -6.02
N CYS A 147 -5.13 -9.56 -5.28
CA CYS A 147 -5.85 -8.33 -4.97
C CYS A 147 -4.99 -7.38 -4.13
N ASP A 148 -4.27 -7.89 -3.13
CA ASP A 148 -3.39 -7.09 -2.28
C ASP A 148 -2.20 -6.52 -3.06
N ILE A 149 -1.57 -7.35 -3.91
CA ILE A 149 -0.47 -6.94 -4.78
C ILE A 149 -0.95 -5.89 -5.79
N PHE A 150 -2.09 -6.13 -6.43
CA PHE A 150 -2.69 -5.17 -7.36
C PHE A 150 -2.95 -3.84 -6.68
N THR A 151 -3.61 -3.84 -5.52
CA THR A 151 -3.93 -2.63 -4.76
C THR A 151 -2.66 -1.85 -4.40
N ARG A 152 -1.65 -2.53 -3.87
CA ARG A 152 -0.38 -1.89 -3.49
C ARG A 152 0.32 -1.26 -4.69
N ASP A 153 0.47 -2.02 -5.77
CA ASP A 153 1.24 -1.57 -6.93
C ASP A 153 0.49 -0.46 -7.68
N ALA A 154 -0.84 -0.56 -7.80
CA ALA A 154 -1.68 0.49 -8.34
C ALA A 154 -1.62 1.79 -7.53
N CYS A 155 -1.75 1.72 -6.20
CA CYS A 155 -1.60 2.88 -5.32
C CYS A 155 -0.21 3.52 -5.49
N ALA A 156 0.85 2.71 -5.54
CA ALA A 156 2.21 3.20 -5.75
C ALA A 156 2.38 3.93 -7.09
N LEU A 157 1.80 3.42 -8.18
CA LEU A 157 1.83 4.08 -9.49
C LEU A 157 1.09 5.42 -9.51
N LEU A 158 0.00 5.52 -8.75
CA LEU A 158 -0.80 6.74 -8.64
C LEU A 158 -0.23 7.74 -7.62
N GLY A 159 0.85 7.39 -6.90
CA GLY A 159 1.38 8.22 -5.82
C GLY A 159 0.45 8.31 -4.61
N LEU A 160 -0.44 7.32 -4.44
CA LEU A 160 -1.40 7.24 -3.35
C LEU A 160 -0.88 6.32 -2.24
N SER A 161 -1.23 6.64 -1.00
CA SER A 161 -1.07 5.68 0.10
C SER A 161 -1.93 4.44 -0.16
N VAL A 162 -1.50 3.26 0.28
CA VAL A 162 -2.33 2.04 0.19
C VAL A 162 -3.49 2.14 1.17
N GLU A 163 -3.19 2.47 2.42
CA GLU A 163 -4.20 2.67 3.45
C GLU A 163 -4.83 4.06 3.30
N SER A 164 -6.14 4.15 3.54
CA SER A 164 -6.85 5.43 3.54
C SER A 164 -6.40 6.27 4.73
N PRO A 165 -6.07 7.57 4.54
CA PRO A 165 -5.72 8.47 5.64
C PRO A 165 -6.79 8.49 6.74
N LEU A 166 -8.07 8.43 6.37
CA LEU A 166 -9.17 8.36 7.32
C LEU A 166 -9.08 7.11 8.22
N SER A 167 -8.82 5.96 7.61
CA SER A 167 -8.71 4.69 8.32
C SER A 167 -7.52 4.70 9.28
N VAL A 168 -6.36 5.17 8.82
CA VAL A 168 -5.15 5.28 9.63
C VAL A 168 -5.37 6.23 10.80
N SER A 169 -5.90 7.43 10.55
CA SER A 169 -6.18 8.42 11.60
C SER A 169 -7.20 7.91 12.60
N PHE A 170 -8.26 7.24 12.15
CA PHE A 170 -9.27 6.66 13.03
C PHE A 170 -8.66 5.56 13.92
N SER A 171 -7.92 4.62 13.33
CA SER A 171 -7.25 3.55 14.09
C SER A 171 -6.23 4.10 15.09
N ALA A 172 -5.40 5.06 14.69
CA ALA A 172 -4.46 5.73 15.59
C ALA A 172 -5.20 6.46 16.73
N GLY A 173 -6.32 7.11 16.42
CA GLY A 173 -7.20 7.74 17.40
C GLY A 173 -7.76 6.73 18.41
N CYS A 174 -8.23 5.56 17.97
CA CYS A 174 -8.69 4.50 18.87
C CYS A 174 -7.59 4.01 19.82
N VAL A 175 -6.34 3.92 19.36
CA VAL A 175 -5.19 3.55 20.21
C VAL A 175 -4.86 4.64 21.22
N ALA A 176 -4.92 5.91 20.81
CA ALA A 176 -4.61 7.05 21.67
C ALA A 176 -5.72 7.36 22.69
N LEU A 177 -6.98 7.08 22.36
CA LEU A 177 -8.16 7.51 23.11
C LEU A 177 -8.13 7.15 24.61
N PRO A 178 -7.80 5.91 25.03
CA PRO A 178 -7.74 5.57 26.45
C PRO A 178 -6.75 6.45 27.23
N ALA A 179 -5.58 6.74 26.64
CA ALA A 179 -4.56 7.55 27.27
C ALA A 179 -5.00 9.03 27.37
N LEU A 180 -5.68 9.54 26.34
CA LEU A 180 -6.26 10.89 26.33
C LEU A 180 -7.38 11.06 27.37
N ILE A 181 -8.25 10.06 27.55
CA ILE A 181 -9.29 10.08 28.59
C ILE A 181 -8.68 10.15 29.99
N ASN A 182 -7.65 9.33 30.25
CA ASN A 182 -6.96 9.35 31.55
C ASN A 182 -6.33 10.70 31.85
N ILE A 183 -5.72 11.35 30.84
CA ILE A 183 -5.13 12.68 31.00
C ILE A 183 -6.18 13.74 31.27
N LYS A 184 -7.30 13.72 30.54
CA LYS A 184 -8.42 14.63 30.78
C LYS A 184 -8.86 14.56 32.25
N ALA A 185 -9.05 13.35 32.78
CA ALA A 185 -9.41 13.16 34.19
C ALA A 185 -8.37 13.73 35.15
N VAL A 186 -7.07 13.56 34.86
CA VAL A 186 -5.98 14.11 35.70
C VAL A 186 -5.93 15.64 35.63
N ILE A 187 -6.13 16.24 34.45
CA ILE A 187 -6.17 17.70 34.27
C ILE A 187 -7.34 18.30 35.06
N GLU A 188 -8.53 17.69 34.95
CA GLU A 188 -9.74 18.13 35.67
C GLU A 188 -9.58 17.99 37.20
N GLN A 189 -8.94 16.93 37.68
CA GLN A 189 -8.73 16.69 39.12
C GLN A 189 -7.60 17.52 39.72
N ARG A 190 -6.50 17.74 39.00
CA ARG A 190 -5.27 18.36 39.53
C ARG A 190 -5.10 19.85 39.18
N GLN A 191 -6.05 20.44 38.45
CA GLN A 191 -5.96 21.83 37.95
C GLN A 191 -4.64 22.13 37.20
N CYS A 192 -4.08 21.14 36.51
CA CYS A 192 -2.86 21.31 35.72
C CYS A 192 -3.19 21.89 34.34
N THR A 193 -3.55 23.18 34.29
CA THR A 193 -3.98 23.88 33.07
C THR A 193 -2.86 24.12 32.05
N GLY A 194 -1.59 23.97 32.45
CA GLY A 194 -0.42 24.24 31.60
C GLY A 194 0.14 23.06 30.80
N VAL A 195 -0.45 21.86 30.93
CA VAL A 195 0.05 20.64 30.27
C VAL A 195 -0.19 20.66 28.76
N TRP A 196 -1.19 21.43 28.31
CA TRP A 196 -1.61 21.50 26.90
C TRP A 196 -1.19 22.81 26.22
N ASN A 197 -0.01 23.31 26.57
CA ASN A 197 0.50 24.60 26.06
C ASN A 197 1.29 24.49 24.75
N GLN A 198 1.61 23.27 24.29
CA GLN A 198 2.26 23.05 23.00
C GLN A 198 1.18 22.87 21.93
N LYS A 199 1.19 23.72 20.91
CA LYS A 199 0.12 23.76 19.89
C LYS A 199 0.07 22.53 18.99
N ASP A 200 1.15 21.73 18.94
CA ASP A 200 1.34 20.71 17.90
C ASP A 200 1.69 19.31 18.44
N GLU A 201 1.75 19.10 19.76
CA GLU A 201 2.15 17.81 20.36
C GLU A 201 1.21 17.35 21.47
N LEU A 202 1.04 16.04 21.59
CA LEU A 202 0.36 15.43 22.72
C LEU A 202 1.25 15.51 23.96
N PRO A 203 0.69 15.72 25.17
CA PRO A 203 1.48 15.78 26.40
C PRO A 203 2.05 14.42 26.83
N ILE A 204 1.73 13.35 26.10
CA ILE A 204 2.25 12.00 26.28
C ILE A 204 2.65 11.40 24.94
N GLU A 205 3.60 10.50 25.00
CA GLU A 205 3.92 9.62 23.89
C GLU A 205 2.89 8.48 23.82
N VAL A 206 2.29 8.28 22.65
CA VAL A 206 1.40 7.16 22.36
C VAL A 206 2.12 6.25 21.37
N ASP A 207 2.47 5.04 21.80
CA ASP A 207 3.05 4.05 20.89
C ASP A 207 1.97 3.48 19.97
N LEU A 208 1.95 3.94 18.73
CA LEU A 208 1.06 3.46 17.67
C LEU A 208 1.58 2.18 16.98
N GLY A 209 2.73 1.68 17.40
CA GLY A 209 3.41 0.52 16.82
C GLY A 209 4.08 0.81 15.47
N LYS A 210 4.92 -0.14 15.04
CA LYS A 210 5.76 -0.01 13.84
C LYS A 210 5.00 0.17 12.53
N LYS A 211 3.71 -0.20 12.48
CA LYS A 211 2.88 -0.06 11.27
C LYS A 211 2.60 1.40 10.91
N CYS A 212 2.66 2.30 11.89
CA CYS A 212 2.44 3.73 11.71
C CYS A 212 3.76 4.50 11.47
N TRP A 213 4.87 3.81 11.20
CA TRP A 213 6.17 4.42 10.94
C TRP A 213 6.35 4.67 9.45
N TYR A 214 5.90 5.84 8.99
CA TYR A 214 5.94 6.21 7.57
C TYR A 214 7.23 6.95 7.18
N HIS A 215 7.90 7.60 8.13
CA HIS A 215 9.07 8.46 7.85
C HIS A 215 10.15 8.22 8.90
N SER A 216 11.41 8.23 8.46
CA SER A 216 12.54 8.26 9.39
C SER A 216 12.72 9.66 9.95
N ILE A 217 12.82 9.76 11.26
CA ILE A 217 13.05 11.02 11.97
C ILE A 217 14.47 11.02 12.52
N PHE A 218 15.19 12.12 12.34
CA PHE A 218 16.48 12.32 12.99
C PHE A 218 16.35 13.33 14.13
N ALA A 219 16.68 12.89 15.34
CA ALA A 219 16.81 13.76 16.51
C ALA A 219 18.28 14.12 16.73
N CYS A 220 18.57 15.42 16.85
CA CYS A 220 19.92 15.89 17.10
C CYS A 220 20.41 15.42 18.48
N PRO A 221 21.58 14.75 18.59
CA PRO A 221 22.07 14.26 19.87
C PRO A 221 22.49 15.37 20.84
N ILE A 222 22.83 16.56 20.32
CA ILE A 222 23.27 17.71 21.13
C ILE A 222 22.06 18.49 21.68
N LEU A 223 21.17 18.92 20.78
CA LEU A 223 20.01 19.73 21.17
C LEU A 223 18.82 18.88 21.65
N ARG A 224 18.87 17.56 21.46
CA ARG A 224 17.78 16.62 21.77
C ARG A 224 16.44 17.04 21.16
N GLN A 225 16.52 17.60 19.95
CA GLN A 225 15.39 18.09 19.19
C GLN A 225 15.35 17.39 17.84
N GLN A 226 14.15 17.07 17.37
CA GLN A 226 13.91 16.59 16.02
C GLN A 226 14.36 17.63 14.99
N THR A 227 15.04 17.17 13.94
CA THR A 227 15.40 18.01 12.80
C THR A 227 14.19 18.27 11.90
N THR A 228 14.19 19.42 11.24
CA THR A 228 13.14 19.88 10.34
C THR A 228 13.75 20.38 9.04
N ASP A 229 12.95 20.72 8.04
CA ASP A 229 13.46 21.31 6.79
C ASP A 229 14.19 22.64 7.03
N ASN A 230 13.74 23.40 8.05
CA ASN A 230 14.38 24.62 8.53
C ASN A 230 15.54 24.36 9.51
N ASN A 231 15.74 23.14 9.98
CA ASN A 231 16.87 22.77 10.85
C ASN A 231 17.35 21.36 10.48
N PRO A 232 17.92 21.18 9.28
CA PRO A 232 18.19 19.86 8.75
C PRO A 232 19.35 19.17 9.49
N PRO A 233 19.47 17.84 9.37
CA PRO A 233 20.67 17.12 9.79
C PRO A 233 21.88 17.53 8.94
N MET A 234 22.97 17.89 9.60
CA MET A 234 24.24 18.31 9.04
C MET A 234 25.33 17.29 9.39
N LYS A 235 26.04 16.79 8.38
CA LYS A 235 27.17 15.87 8.58
C LYS A 235 28.47 16.64 8.80
N LEU A 236 29.14 16.36 9.91
CA LEU A 236 30.46 16.89 10.24
C LEU A 236 31.57 16.18 9.47
N VAL A 237 32.76 16.78 9.44
CA VAL A 237 33.97 16.20 8.83
C VAL A 237 34.34 14.86 9.47
N CYS A 238 34.09 14.70 10.79
CA CYS A 238 34.31 13.45 11.52
C CYS A 238 33.23 12.38 11.25
N GLY A 239 32.23 12.64 10.41
CA GLY A 239 31.19 11.70 10.02
C GLY A 239 29.94 11.71 10.90
N HIS A 240 29.98 12.33 12.09
CA HIS A 240 28.79 12.49 12.94
C HIS A 240 27.77 13.45 12.33
N ILE A 241 26.49 13.23 12.65
CA ILE A 241 25.37 14.05 12.18
C ILE A 241 24.78 14.81 13.37
N ILE A 242 24.55 16.11 13.22
CA ILE A 242 23.92 17.00 14.22
C ILE A 242 22.98 17.98 13.50
N SER A 243 22.07 18.67 14.20
CA SER A 243 21.23 19.68 13.52
C SER A 243 22.03 20.93 13.13
N ARG A 244 21.52 21.68 12.14
CA ARG A 244 22.10 22.96 11.71
C ARG A 244 22.21 23.97 12.86
N ASP A 245 21.23 24.03 13.74
CA ASP A 245 21.28 24.93 14.90
C ASP A 245 22.33 24.51 15.92
N ALA A 246 22.51 23.20 16.12
CA ALA A 246 23.58 22.69 16.99
C ALA A 246 24.95 23.06 16.42
N LEU A 247 25.12 22.92 15.11
CA LEU A 247 26.33 23.31 14.39
C LEU A 247 26.62 24.80 14.58
N ASN A 248 25.64 25.67 14.35
CA ASN A 248 25.78 27.12 14.48
C ASN A 248 26.10 27.53 15.92
N LYS A 249 25.48 26.89 16.93
CA LYS A 249 25.79 27.15 18.33
C LYS A 249 27.22 26.75 18.70
N MET A 250 27.74 25.64 18.17
CA MET A 250 29.14 25.25 18.40
C MET A 250 30.13 26.22 17.76
N PHE A 251 29.84 26.71 16.56
CA PHE A 251 30.69 27.72 15.90
C PHE A 251 30.66 29.08 16.61
N ASN A 252 29.50 29.53 17.07
CA ASN A 252 29.33 30.83 17.72
C ASN A 252 29.70 30.84 19.21
N GLY A 253 29.66 29.69 19.89
CA GLY A 253 30.09 29.55 21.28
C GLY A 253 31.61 29.38 21.48
N SER A 254 32.38 29.35 20.39
CA SER A 254 33.84 29.23 20.40
C SER A 254 34.56 30.57 20.23
N LYS A 255 33.87 31.70 20.46
CA LYS A 255 34.43 33.06 20.49
C LYS A 255 34.30 33.66 21.89
#